data_AF-X6LLI2-F1
#
_entry.id   AF-X6LLI2-F1
#
_cell.length_a   1.000
_cell.length_b   1.000
_cell.length_c   1.000
_cell.angle_alpha   90.00
_cell.angle_beta   90.00
_cell.angle_gamma   90.00
#
_symmetry.space_group_name_H-M   'P 1'
#
loop_
_entity.id
_entity.type
_entity.pdbx_description
1 polymer ?
#
loop_
_entity_poly.entity_id
_entity_poly.type
_entity_poly.pdbx_seq_one_letter_code
_entity_poly.pdbx_strand_id
1 'polypeptide(L)'
;MQRLIQRAFFYLEFPSSFSSSFELKADVVPKEIQDPMGARLKLVLDKNIPVNFIINKIKKIAEQVINRSQPSFIQTYQTFVDNLIIFAWIRVLLPLYENCYLQAIKKKVDSRQELINIFVASVENEALVPLFDEDEITDLKLHVSKVKICYQACFPFSWNFHMWCLDKLQIISDDTLNTESIRINDKVLNTCVLLKSNLDEGGDDAFLKLNQCSLETCEFYAEDVIRGKFHAYFSIEDSDQIAEILKDIVLCMVQIVIGKNSLMSIPSIETVLYYFENVITKYVQLVFLFKNEAVVIPEIRKTLSNCESTMPLERLTM
;
A
#
# COMPACT_ATOMS: atom_id res chain seq x y z
N MET A 1 11.76 6.82 -23.13
CA MET A 1 11.16 6.49 -21.82
C MET A 1 10.54 5.09 -21.81
N GLN A 2 9.53 4.82 -22.65
CA GLN A 2 8.82 3.52 -22.67
C GLN A 2 9.74 2.28 -22.79
N ARG A 3 10.74 2.30 -23.69
CA ARG A 3 11.71 1.20 -23.84
C ARG A 3 12.49 0.88 -22.56
N LEU A 4 12.89 1.89 -21.77
CA LEU A 4 13.68 1.69 -20.55
C LEU A 4 12.80 1.20 -19.40
N ILE A 5 11.55 1.66 -19.32
CA ILE A 5 10.55 1.15 -18.37
C ILE A 5 10.25 -0.33 -18.66
N GLN A 6 10.05 -0.70 -19.92
CA GLN A 6 9.84 -2.11 -20.32
C GLN A 6 11.06 -2.98 -19.97
N ARG A 7 12.28 -2.48 -20.19
CA ARG A 7 13.50 -3.17 -19.76
C ARG A 7 13.58 -3.32 -18.25
N ALA A 8 13.20 -2.29 -17.49
CA ALA A 8 13.15 -2.37 -16.02
C ALA A 8 12.11 -3.39 -15.53
N PHE A 9 10.94 -3.44 -16.17
CA PHE A 9 9.91 -4.43 -15.87
C PHE A 9 10.41 -5.88 -16.04
N PHE A 10 11.27 -6.15 -17.03
CA PHE A 10 11.88 -7.47 -17.21
C PHE A 10 12.73 -7.93 -16.01
N TYR A 11 13.24 -6.99 -15.22
CA TYR A 11 13.99 -7.30 -14.00
C TYR A 11 13.08 -7.44 -12.77
N LEU A 12 11.76 -7.36 -12.91
CA LEU A 12 10.82 -7.66 -11.84
C LEU A 12 10.39 -9.13 -11.93
N GLU A 13 10.68 -9.89 -10.87
CA GLU A 13 10.22 -11.28 -10.72
C GLU A 13 8.94 -11.30 -9.92
N PHE A 14 7.86 -11.71 -10.60
CA PHE A 14 6.54 -11.90 -10.00
C PHE A 14 6.40 -13.35 -9.50
N PRO A 15 5.63 -13.59 -8.43
CA PRO A 15 5.28 -14.94 -8.01
C PRO A 15 4.62 -15.74 -9.14
N SER A 16 4.97 -17.02 -9.28
CA SER A 16 4.51 -17.89 -10.37
C SER A 16 2.99 -18.08 -10.43
N SER A 17 2.29 -17.83 -9.32
CA SER A 17 0.83 -17.84 -9.24
C SER A 17 0.19 -16.70 -10.06
N PHE A 18 0.91 -15.63 -10.35
CA PHE A 18 0.38 -14.53 -11.16
C PHE A 18 0.67 -14.75 -12.65
N SER A 19 -0.32 -15.32 -13.35
CA SER A 19 -0.26 -15.47 -14.79
C SER A 19 -1.04 -14.34 -15.49
N SER A 20 -0.35 -13.59 -16.36
CA SER A 20 -0.89 -12.96 -17.59
C SER A 20 -1.37 -11.49 -17.67
N SER A 21 -1.28 -10.59 -16.67
CA SER A 21 -1.70 -9.18 -16.91
C SER A 21 -0.92 -8.03 -16.27
N PHE A 22 0.28 -8.28 -15.71
CA PHE A 22 1.08 -7.23 -15.06
C PHE A 22 1.86 -6.33 -16.01
N GLU A 23 1.97 -6.72 -17.28
CA GLU A 23 2.81 -6.04 -18.25
C GLU A 23 2.38 -4.58 -18.43
N LEU A 24 3.29 -3.66 -18.13
CA LEU A 24 3.06 -2.22 -18.27
C LEU A 24 3.11 -1.87 -19.76
N LYS A 25 1.96 -1.96 -20.45
CA LYS A 25 1.78 -1.27 -21.72
C LYS A 25 1.78 0.23 -21.41
N ALA A 26 2.88 0.91 -21.67
CA ALA A 26 3.10 2.31 -21.28
C ALA A 26 2.09 3.28 -21.93
N ASP A 27 1.48 2.85 -23.03
CA ASP A 27 0.35 3.42 -23.75
C ASP A 27 -1.01 3.27 -23.01
N VAL A 28 -1.07 2.52 -21.90
CA VAL A 28 -2.28 2.26 -21.11
C VAL A 28 -2.24 2.93 -19.73
N VAL A 29 -1.12 3.52 -19.30
CA VAL A 29 -1.03 4.25 -18.03
C VAL A 29 -1.42 5.72 -18.24
N PRO A 30 -2.46 6.24 -17.56
CA PRO A 30 -2.87 7.64 -17.66
C PRO A 30 -1.72 8.61 -17.37
N LYS A 31 -1.74 9.78 -18.02
CA LYS A 31 -0.66 10.77 -17.90
C LYS A 31 -0.53 11.28 -16.45
N GLU A 32 -1.65 11.36 -15.73
CA GLU A 32 -1.67 11.76 -14.31
C GLU A 32 -0.82 10.83 -13.42
N ILE A 33 -0.59 9.58 -13.84
CA ILE A 33 0.24 8.61 -13.12
C ILE A 33 1.68 8.63 -13.65
N GLN A 34 1.88 8.88 -14.95
CA GLN A 34 3.22 8.96 -15.55
C GLN A 34 4.03 10.13 -14.99
N ASP A 35 3.39 11.27 -14.73
CA ASP A 35 4.07 12.48 -14.25
C ASP A 35 4.69 12.26 -12.84
N PRO A 36 3.96 11.75 -11.82
CA PRO A 36 4.52 11.35 -10.53
C PRO A 36 5.61 10.27 -10.63
N MET A 37 5.43 9.27 -11.49
CA MET A 37 6.46 8.26 -11.74
C MET A 37 7.75 8.88 -12.28
N GLY A 38 7.63 9.87 -13.16
CA GLY A 38 8.76 10.63 -13.70
C GLY A 38 9.44 11.52 -12.65
N ALA A 39 8.66 12.14 -11.76
CA ALA A 39 9.19 12.88 -10.61
C ALA A 39 9.98 11.95 -9.68
N ARG A 40 9.43 10.76 -9.38
CA ARG A 40 10.08 9.73 -8.57
C ARG A 40 11.38 9.24 -9.19
N LEU A 41 11.41 9.06 -10.51
CA LEU A 41 12.63 8.68 -11.21
C LEU A 41 13.74 9.70 -10.98
N LYS A 42 13.44 11.01 -11.14
CA LYS A 42 14.43 12.07 -10.89
C LYS A 42 14.95 12.02 -9.46
N LEU A 43 14.04 11.86 -8.50
CA LEU A 43 14.39 11.75 -7.09
C LEU A 43 15.34 10.58 -6.80
N VAL A 44 15.08 9.39 -7.37
CA VAL A 44 15.97 8.23 -7.23
C VAL A 44 17.35 8.51 -7.84
N LEU A 45 17.38 9.12 -9.02
CA LEU A 45 18.64 9.48 -9.68
C LEU A 45 19.45 10.47 -8.83
N ASP A 46 18.78 11.45 -8.22
CA ASP A 46 19.42 12.49 -7.42
C ASP A 46 19.91 11.97 -6.06
N LYS A 47 19.12 11.12 -5.37
CA LYS A 47 19.45 10.62 -4.04
C LYS A 47 20.39 9.42 -4.03
N ASN A 48 20.21 8.47 -4.95
CA ASN A 48 20.89 7.18 -4.85
C ASN A 48 22.14 7.08 -5.73
N ILE A 49 22.42 8.06 -6.59
CA ILE A 49 23.53 8.00 -7.53
C ILE A 49 24.51 9.16 -7.28
N PRO A 50 25.63 8.89 -6.59
CA PRO A 50 26.63 9.91 -6.35
C PRO A 50 27.22 10.47 -7.67
N VAL A 51 27.28 11.80 -7.79
CA VAL A 51 27.88 12.47 -8.96
C VAL A 51 29.31 11.98 -9.22
N ASN A 52 30.09 11.75 -8.15
CA ASN A 52 31.46 11.24 -8.24
C ASN A 52 31.52 9.83 -8.86
N PHE A 53 30.53 8.97 -8.58
CA PHE A 53 30.43 7.65 -9.18
C PHE A 53 30.24 7.75 -10.70
N ILE A 54 29.34 8.64 -11.16
CA ILE A 54 29.10 8.91 -12.58
C ILE A 54 30.38 9.41 -13.26
N ILE A 55 31.04 10.42 -12.68
CA ILE A 55 32.29 10.98 -13.22
C ILE A 55 33.38 9.90 -13.34
N ASN A 56 33.57 9.09 -12.29
CA ASN A 56 34.59 8.05 -12.28
C ASN A 56 34.30 6.95 -13.32
N LYS A 57 33.04 6.57 -13.51
CA LYS A 57 32.64 5.62 -14.57
C LYS A 57 32.88 6.19 -15.96
N ILE A 58 32.55 7.45 -16.21
CA ILE A 58 32.80 8.11 -17.50
C ILE A 58 34.30 8.15 -17.81
N LYS A 59 35.14 8.54 -16.82
CA LYS A 59 36.60 8.52 -16.96
C LYS A 59 37.11 7.12 -17.32
N LYS A 60 36.65 6.09 -16.60
CA LYS A 60 37.01 4.70 -16.88
C LYS A 60 36.61 4.25 -18.29
N ILE A 61 35.43 4.65 -18.78
CA ILE A 61 34.98 4.34 -20.14
C ILE A 61 35.90 5.02 -21.16
N ALA A 62 36.26 6.29 -20.95
CA ALA A 62 37.19 7.01 -21.83
C ALA A 62 38.57 6.33 -21.89
N GLU A 63 39.14 5.97 -20.73
CA GLU A 63 40.42 5.25 -20.64
C GLU A 63 40.38 3.90 -21.36
N GLN A 64 39.28 3.14 -21.20
CA GLN A 64 39.12 1.84 -21.85
C GLN A 64 39.07 1.93 -23.38
N VAL A 65 38.48 3.00 -23.92
CA VAL A 65 38.44 3.28 -25.36
C VAL A 65 39.81 3.69 -25.88
N ILE A 66 40.53 4.55 -25.15
CA ILE A 66 41.92 4.94 -25.48
C ILE A 66 42.82 3.69 -25.55
N ASN A 67 42.66 2.79 -24.58
CA ASN A 67 43.42 1.55 -24.49
C ASN A 67 42.91 0.44 -25.45
N ARG A 68 41.98 0.75 -26.38
CA ARG A 68 41.37 -0.18 -27.36
C ARG A 68 40.71 -1.43 -26.76
N SER A 69 40.37 -1.38 -25.47
CA SER A 69 39.68 -2.47 -24.76
C SER A 69 38.15 -2.43 -24.93
N GLN A 70 37.62 -1.32 -25.47
CA GLN A 70 36.23 -1.14 -25.83
C GLN A 70 36.13 -0.50 -27.23
N PRO A 71 35.18 -0.92 -28.08
CA PRO A 71 35.14 -0.52 -29.48
C PRO A 71 34.62 0.90 -29.73
N SER A 72 33.78 1.46 -28.84
CA SER A 72 33.19 2.79 -29.03
C SER A 72 32.78 3.45 -27.72
N PHE A 73 33.28 4.67 -27.49
CA PHE A 73 32.89 5.49 -26.33
C PHE A 73 31.38 5.72 -26.28
N ILE A 74 30.77 6.10 -27.42
CA ILE A 74 29.35 6.45 -27.50
C ILE A 74 28.48 5.25 -27.12
N GLN A 75 28.80 4.06 -27.63
CA GLN A 75 28.02 2.85 -27.33
C GLN A 75 28.16 2.42 -25.87
N THR A 76 29.37 2.44 -25.33
CA THR A 76 29.62 2.06 -23.93
C THR A 76 29.01 3.08 -22.97
N TYR A 77 29.11 4.39 -23.27
CA TYR A 77 28.46 5.45 -22.50
C TYR A 77 26.94 5.31 -22.51
N GLN A 78 26.34 5.11 -23.69
CA GLN A 78 24.89 4.92 -23.79
C GLN A 78 24.43 3.70 -23.00
N THR A 79 25.17 2.59 -23.05
CA THR A 79 24.86 1.38 -22.28
C THR A 79 24.92 1.64 -20.77
N PHE A 80 25.93 2.39 -20.32
CA PHE A 80 26.05 2.80 -18.92
C PHE A 80 24.87 3.66 -18.47
N VAL A 81 24.51 4.70 -19.23
CA VAL A 81 23.37 5.57 -18.93
C VAL A 81 22.04 4.80 -18.96
N ASP A 82 21.85 3.93 -19.96
CA ASP A 82 20.66 3.09 -20.06
C ASP A 82 20.51 2.19 -18.83
N ASN A 83 21.58 1.51 -18.40
CA ASN A 83 21.55 0.64 -17.23
C ASN A 83 21.25 1.41 -15.94
N LEU A 84 21.81 2.62 -15.82
CA LEU A 84 21.57 3.52 -14.70
C LEU A 84 20.09 3.94 -14.62
N ILE A 85 19.50 4.33 -15.75
CA ILE A 85 18.08 4.70 -15.81
C ILE A 85 17.18 3.47 -15.58
N ILE A 86 17.54 2.29 -16.10
CA ILE A 86 16.80 1.04 -15.87
C ILE A 86 16.79 0.69 -14.39
N PHE A 87 17.94 0.80 -13.73
CA PHE A 87 18.05 0.54 -12.29
C PHE A 87 17.15 1.48 -11.48
N ALA A 88 17.19 2.78 -11.79
CA ALA A 88 16.31 3.74 -11.13
C ALA A 88 14.83 3.43 -11.39
N TRP A 89 14.47 3.00 -12.60
CA TRP A 89 13.11 2.54 -12.90
C TRP A 89 12.73 1.28 -12.12
N ILE A 90 13.62 0.31 -11.90
CA ILE A 90 13.32 -0.86 -11.07
C ILE A 90 12.90 -0.39 -9.67
N ARG A 91 13.66 0.53 -9.06
CA ARG A 91 13.34 1.09 -7.74
C ARG A 91 12.03 1.87 -7.70
N VAL A 92 11.68 2.57 -8.78
CA VAL A 92 10.38 3.23 -8.90
C VAL A 92 9.25 2.22 -9.07
N LEU A 93 9.40 1.23 -9.95
CA LEU A 93 8.33 0.30 -10.29
C LEU A 93 8.04 -0.70 -9.18
N LEU A 94 9.06 -1.15 -8.46
CA LEU A 94 8.93 -2.19 -7.44
C LEU A 94 7.80 -1.89 -6.43
N PRO A 95 7.80 -0.75 -5.69
CA PRO A 95 6.73 -0.45 -4.73
C PRO A 95 5.36 -0.21 -5.39
N LEU A 96 5.30 0.18 -6.68
CA LEU A 96 4.03 0.35 -7.38
C LEU A 96 3.38 -1.00 -7.73
N TYR A 97 4.21 -2.05 -7.87
CA TYR A 97 3.79 -3.39 -8.21
C TYR A 97 3.60 -4.30 -7.00
N GLU A 98 4.12 -3.92 -5.83
CA GLU A 98 3.82 -4.61 -4.59
C GLU A 98 2.32 -4.67 -4.34
N ASN A 99 1.85 -5.82 -3.85
CA ASN A 99 0.43 -6.12 -3.62
C ASN A 99 -0.52 -5.72 -4.77
N CYS A 100 -0.01 -5.58 -6.00
CA CYS A 100 -0.77 -5.15 -7.17
C CYS A 100 -1.36 -3.72 -7.10
N TYR A 101 -0.73 -2.76 -6.42
CA TYR A 101 -1.27 -1.39 -6.28
C TYR A 101 -1.52 -0.69 -7.63
N LEU A 102 -0.61 -0.81 -8.59
CA LEU A 102 -0.80 -0.25 -9.93
C LEU A 102 -1.98 -0.90 -10.67
N GLN A 103 -2.35 -2.14 -10.34
CA GLN A 103 -3.49 -2.83 -10.92
C GLN A 103 -4.80 -2.42 -10.26
N ALA A 104 -4.78 -2.07 -8.96
CA ALA A 104 -5.94 -1.58 -8.22
C ALA A 104 -6.61 -0.40 -8.94
N ILE A 105 -5.79 0.52 -9.49
CA ILE A 105 -6.28 1.68 -10.25
C ILE A 105 -6.62 1.38 -11.73
N LYS A 106 -6.21 0.22 -12.27
CA LYS A 106 -6.45 -0.18 -13.66
C LYS A 106 -7.78 -0.93 -13.86
N LYS A 107 -8.31 -1.62 -12.84
CA LYS A 107 -9.58 -2.36 -12.95
C LYS A 107 -10.81 -1.41 -12.97
N LYS A 108 -11.92 -1.83 -13.58
CA LYS A 108 -13.07 -0.97 -14.01
C LYS A 108 -14.15 -0.84 -12.91
N VAL A 109 -14.36 0.36 -12.32
CA VAL A 109 -15.64 0.93 -11.81
C VAL A 109 -15.49 2.47 -11.64
N ASP A 110 -16.60 3.20 -11.56
CA ASP A 110 -16.73 4.67 -11.49
C ASP A 110 -16.06 5.37 -10.28
N SER A 111 -15.65 4.66 -9.22
CA SER A 111 -14.88 5.17 -8.06
C SER A 111 -13.39 5.46 -8.36
N ARG A 112 -12.98 5.34 -9.63
CA ARG A 112 -11.59 5.52 -10.10
C ARG A 112 -10.95 6.86 -9.77
N GLN A 113 -11.68 7.96 -9.83
CA GLN A 113 -11.01 9.27 -9.71
C GLN A 113 -10.46 9.49 -8.30
N GLU A 114 -11.19 9.08 -7.27
CA GLU A 114 -10.72 9.15 -5.88
C GLU A 114 -9.48 8.26 -5.69
N LEU A 115 -9.52 6.99 -6.14
CA LEU A 115 -8.39 6.07 -6.04
C LEU A 115 -7.17 6.53 -6.87
N ILE A 116 -7.38 7.10 -8.06
CA ILE A 116 -6.28 7.69 -8.86
C ILE A 116 -5.68 8.88 -8.12
N ASN A 117 -6.51 9.76 -7.55
CA ASN A 117 -6.03 10.91 -6.80
C ASN A 117 -5.23 10.50 -5.57
N ILE A 118 -5.68 9.47 -4.84
CA ILE A 118 -4.94 8.88 -3.70
C ILE A 118 -3.62 8.30 -4.20
N PHE A 119 -3.65 7.48 -5.27
CA PHE A 119 -2.45 6.87 -5.83
C PHE A 119 -1.41 7.94 -6.21
N VAL A 120 -1.82 8.95 -6.96
CA VAL A 120 -0.95 10.04 -7.42
C VAL A 120 -0.31 10.78 -6.25
N ALA A 121 -1.11 11.21 -5.27
CA ALA A 121 -0.59 11.91 -4.10
C ALA A 121 0.39 11.03 -3.29
N SER A 122 0.11 9.72 -3.22
CA SER A 122 0.92 8.76 -2.45
C SER A 122 2.28 8.48 -3.08
N VAL A 123 2.34 8.38 -4.41
CA VAL A 123 3.61 8.14 -5.13
C VAL A 123 4.61 9.26 -4.90
N GLU A 124 4.13 10.49 -4.77
CA GLU A 124 4.98 11.66 -4.49
C GLU A 124 5.46 11.70 -3.03
N ASN A 125 4.67 11.13 -2.12
CA ASN A 125 4.97 11.11 -0.69
C ASN A 125 6.02 10.04 -0.33
N GLU A 126 7.22 10.49 0.06
CA GLU A 126 8.32 9.61 0.45
C GLU A 126 8.09 8.83 1.75
N ALA A 127 7.28 9.34 2.67
CA ALA A 127 6.96 8.65 3.92
C ALA A 127 6.03 7.45 3.68
N LEU A 128 5.22 7.51 2.63
CA LEU A 128 4.24 6.48 2.28
C LEU A 128 4.80 5.48 1.28
N VAL A 129 5.45 5.97 0.23
CA VAL A 129 6.07 5.12 -0.79
C VAL A 129 7.57 5.35 -0.74
N PRO A 130 8.29 4.75 0.23
CA PRO A 130 9.72 4.96 0.38
C PRO A 130 10.47 4.49 -0.87
N LEU A 131 11.61 5.11 -1.14
CA LEU A 131 12.51 4.61 -2.17
C LEU A 131 13.07 3.26 -1.71
N PHE A 132 12.95 2.24 -2.55
CA PHE A 132 13.54 0.95 -2.26
C PHE A 132 15.07 1.12 -2.16
N ASP A 133 15.61 0.76 -0.99
CA ASP A 133 17.04 0.73 -0.68
C ASP A 133 17.68 2.13 -0.67
N GLU A 134 17.77 2.75 0.52
CA GLU A 134 18.36 4.09 0.71
C GLU A 134 19.86 4.15 0.42
N ASP A 135 20.52 2.99 0.32
CA ASP A 135 21.95 2.90 0.13
C ASP A 135 22.40 3.47 -1.23
N GLU A 136 23.61 4.03 -1.23
CA GLU A 136 24.27 4.54 -2.43
C GLU A 136 24.53 3.42 -3.44
N ILE A 137 24.19 3.67 -4.71
CA ILE A 137 24.41 2.72 -5.79
C ILE A 137 25.88 2.76 -6.20
N THR A 138 26.61 1.71 -5.82
CA THR A 138 28.03 1.53 -6.18
C THR A 138 28.27 0.41 -7.21
N ASP A 139 27.30 -0.48 -7.43
CA ASP A 139 27.29 -1.47 -8.50
C ASP A 139 26.02 -1.33 -9.37
N LEU A 140 26.19 -1.41 -10.69
CA LEU A 140 25.12 -1.29 -11.69
C LEU A 140 24.79 -2.64 -12.33
N LYS A 141 25.10 -3.74 -11.64
CA LYS A 141 24.61 -5.05 -12.06
C LYS A 141 23.11 -5.09 -11.86
N LEU A 142 22.40 -5.23 -12.98
CA LEU A 142 20.96 -5.39 -12.98
C LEU A 142 20.64 -6.80 -12.47
N HIS A 143 20.19 -6.87 -11.22
CA HIS A 143 19.69 -8.09 -10.61
C HIS A 143 18.18 -8.12 -10.70
N VAL A 144 17.65 -9.34 -10.79
CA VAL A 144 16.21 -9.56 -10.75
C VAL A 144 15.72 -9.26 -9.33
N SER A 145 14.70 -8.41 -9.22
CA SER A 145 14.09 -7.96 -7.97
C SER A 145 12.74 -8.64 -7.80
N LYS A 146 12.56 -9.36 -6.69
CA LYS A 146 11.31 -10.05 -6.39
C LYS A 146 10.26 -9.05 -5.94
N VAL A 147 9.12 -9.02 -6.63
CA VAL A 147 7.98 -8.21 -6.24
C VAL A 147 7.25 -8.91 -5.09
N LYS A 148 7.08 -8.20 -3.97
CA LYS A 148 6.32 -8.72 -2.84
C LYS A 148 4.82 -8.62 -3.13
N ILE A 149 4.16 -9.76 -3.26
CA ILE A 149 2.71 -9.82 -3.44
C ILE A 149 2.14 -10.79 -2.41
N CYS A 150 1.52 -10.23 -1.37
CA CYS A 150 0.83 -10.98 -0.34
C CYS A 150 -0.68 -11.10 -0.64
N TYR A 151 -1.23 -10.11 -1.34
CA TYR A 151 -2.64 -10.06 -1.75
C TYR A 151 -2.78 -9.18 -2.99
N GLN A 152 -3.96 -9.20 -3.61
CA GLN A 152 -4.31 -8.28 -4.69
C GLN A 152 -5.09 -7.10 -4.13
N ALA A 153 -4.49 -5.92 -4.15
CA ALA A 153 -5.08 -4.70 -3.61
C ALA A 153 -6.25 -4.18 -4.45
N CYS A 154 -7.25 -3.64 -3.76
CA CYS A 154 -8.32 -2.80 -4.29
C CYS A 154 -8.10 -1.31 -3.98
N PHE A 155 -7.22 -0.99 -3.03
CA PHE A 155 -6.89 0.34 -2.58
C PHE A 155 -5.38 0.62 -2.78
N PRO A 156 -4.99 1.76 -3.39
CA PRO A 156 -3.59 2.14 -3.58
C PRO A 156 -2.80 2.14 -2.28
N PHE A 157 -1.65 1.46 -2.20
CA PHE A 157 -0.72 1.53 -1.06
C PHE A 157 -1.36 1.25 0.31
N SER A 158 -2.45 0.47 0.36
CA SER A 158 -3.20 0.16 1.59
C SER A 158 -2.32 -0.35 2.73
N TRP A 159 -1.38 -1.26 2.45
CA TRP A 159 -0.46 -1.76 3.48
C TRP A 159 0.50 -0.67 3.99
N ASN A 160 0.95 0.23 3.13
CA ASN A 160 1.87 1.29 3.51
C ASN A 160 1.18 2.28 4.46
N PHE A 161 -0.07 2.61 4.19
CA PHE A 161 -0.91 3.39 5.09
C PHE A 161 -1.16 2.69 6.42
N HIS A 162 -1.46 1.39 6.38
CA HIS A 162 -1.65 0.61 7.59
C HIS A 162 -0.41 0.65 8.48
N MET A 163 0.79 0.42 7.91
CA MET A 163 2.04 0.50 8.65
C MET A 163 2.29 1.90 9.23
N TRP A 164 2.04 2.96 8.45
CA TRP A 164 2.16 4.33 8.94
C TRP A 164 1.19 4.62 10.09
N CYS A 165 -0.07 4.20 9.96
CA CYS A 165 -1.08 4.39 11.01
C CYS A 165 -0.70 3.61 12.27
N LEU A 166 -0.20 2.39 12.12
CA LEU A 166 0.26 1.56 13.23
C LEU A 166 1.39 2.24 14.02
N ASP A 167 2.38 2.80 13.33
CA ASP A 167 3.48 3.54 13.96
C ASP A 167 2.95 4.76 14.75
N LYS A 168 1.97 5.50 14.19
CA LYS A 168 1.34 6.63 14.89
C LYS A 168 0.48 6.18 16.07
N LEU A 169 -0.26 5.10 15.94
CA LEU A 169 -1.12 4.57 16.99
C LEU A 169 -0.32 4.09 18.20
N GLN A 170 0.86 3.50 17.98
CA GLN A 170 1.78 3.14 19.06
C GLN A 170 2.19 4.37 19.88
N ILE A 171 2.58 5.45 19.21
CA ILE A 171 2.97 6.72 19.87
C ILE A 171 1.78 7.30 20.67
N ILE A 172 0.59 7.40 20.05
CA ILE A 172 -0.62 7.93 20.72
C ILE A 172 -0.99 7.06 21.93
N SER A 173 -0.89 5.74 21.78
CA SER A 173 -1.23 4.79 22.85
C SER A 173 -0.30 4.94 24.05
N ASP A 174 1.00 5.09 23.81
CA ASP A 174 1.99 5.27 24.88
C ASP A 174 1.77 6.58 25.65
N ASP A 175 1.42 7.67 24.94
CA ASP A 175 1.10 8.96 25.58
C ASP A 175 -0.21 8.91 26.41
N THR A 176 -1.18 8.10 25.98
CA THR A 176 -2.50 7.97 26.65
C THR A 176 -2.55 6.93 27.77
N LEU A 177 -1.49 6.14 28.00
CA LEU A 177 -1.40 5.22 29.14
C LEU A 177 -1.15 5.94 30.48
N ASN A 178 -0.83 7.24 30.46
CA ASN A 178 -0.56 8.05 31.64
C ASN A 178 -1.78 8.79 32.20
N THR A 179 -2.97 8.60 31.61
CA THR A 179 -4.22 9.25 32.02
C THR A 179 -5.17 8.22 32.68
N GLU A 180 -5.90 8.65 33.72
CA GLU A 180 -6.81 7.83 34.56
C GLU A 180 -7.78 6.92 33.79
N SER A 181 -8.46 5.99 34.49
CA SER A 181 -9.30 4.93 33.93
C SER A 181 -10.47 5.44 33.05
N ILE A 182 -10.15 5.77 31.81
CA ILE A 182 -11.10 6.11 30.76
C ILE A 182 -11.78 4.82 30.29
N ARG A 183 -13.11 4.84 30.06
CA ARG A 183 -13.81 3.70 29.46
C ARG A 183 -13.18 3.36 28.10
N ILE A 184 -13.10 2.08 27.76
CA ILE A 184 -12.38 1.65 26.55
C ILE A 184 -12.90 2.35 25.27
N ASN A 185 -14.20 2.59 25.17
CA ASN A 185 -14.81 3.30 24.04
C ASN A 185 -14.35 4.75 23.95
N ASP A 186 -14.27 5.46 25.08
CA ASP A 186 -13.79 6.85 25.14
C ASP A 186 -12.30 6.91 24.75
N LYS A 187 -11.51 5.91 25.18
CA LYS A 187 -10.09 5.80 24.79
C LYS A 187 -9.94 5.56 23.29
N VAL A 188 -10.74 4.66 22.72
CA VAL A 188 -10.76 4.38 21.27
C VAL A 188 -11.18 5.63 20.49
N LEU A 189 -12.25 6.31 20.91
CA LEU A 189 -12.73 7.52 20.25
C LEU A 189 -11.67 8.63 20.30
N ASN A 190 -11.06 8.88 21.45
CA ASN A 190 -9.99 9.87 21.60
C ASN A 190 -8.78 9.53 20.71
N THR A 191 -8.38 8.25 20.68
CA THR A 191 -7.28 7.79 19.81
C THR A 191 -7.61 8.01 18.33
N CYS A 192 -8.85 7.71 17.93
CA CYS A 192 -9.33 7.94 16.57
C CYS A 192 -9.27 9.43 16.19
N VAL A 193 -9.66 10.33 17.10
CA VAL A 193 -9.60 11.78 16.87
C VAL A 193 -8.15 12.25 16.74
N LEU A 194 -7.23 11.74 17.57
CA LEU A 194 -5.80 12.07 17.50
C LEU A 194 -5.14 11.53 16.24
N LEU A 195 -5.46 10.31 15.82
CA LEU A 195 -4.97 9.76 14.56
C LEU A 195 -5.49 10.59 13.38
N LYS A 196 -6.76 11.00 13.42
CA LYS A 196 -7.35 11.88 12.42
C LYS A 196 -6.65 13.24 12.36
N SER A 197 -6.35 13.88 13.48
CA SER A 197 -5.61 15.14 13.48
C SER A 197 -4.17 14.99 12.97
N ASN A 198 -3.50 13.87 13.27
CA ASN A 198 -2.16 13.59 12.74
C ASN A 198 -2.11 13.46 11.22
N LEU A 199 -3.20 13.00 10.58
CA LEU A 199 -3.31 13.00 9.12
C LEU A 199 -3.46 14.42 8.56
N ASP A 200 -4.05 15.34 9.32
CA ASP A 200 -4.30 16.71 8.90
C ASP A 200 -3.11 17.66 9.16
N GLU A 201 -2.31 17.42 10.22
CA GLU A 201 -1.26 18.33 10.70
C GLU A 201 -0.09 18.54 9.73
N GLY A 202 0.09 17.68 8.72
CA GLY A 202 1.19 17.79 7.76
C GLY A 202 0.91 18.62 6.52
N GLY A 203 -0.36 18.94 6.23
CA GLY A 203 -0.76 19.58 4.96
C GLY A 203 -0.39 18.78 3.70
N ASP A 204 0.01 17.52 3.85
CA ASP A 204 0.40 16.65 2.77
C ASP A 204 -0.85 16.11 2.06
N ASP A 205 -0.91 16.29 0.74
CA ASP A 205 -2.09 15.97 -0.05
C ASP A 205 -2.46 14.48 0.05
N ALA A 206 -1.50 13.57 0.25
CA ALA A 206 -1.78 12.15 0.39
C ALA A 206 -2.59 11.87 1.66
N PHE A 207 -2.13 12.35 2.82
CA PHE A 207 -2.79 12.12 4.10
C PHE A 207 -4.16 12.82 4.20
N LEU A 208 -4.29 14.01 3.61
CA LEU A 208 -5.57 14.72 3.52
C LEU A 208 -6.61 13.91 2.72
N LYS A 209 -6.22 13.33 1.59
CA LYS A 209 -7.13 12.47 0.80
C LYS A 209 -7.54 11.20 1.55
N LEU A 210 -6.64 10.60 2.33
CA LEU A 210 -6.97 9.44 3.17
C LEU A 210 -8.02 9.76 4.22
N ASN A 211 -7.96 10.97 4.80
CA ASN A 211 -8.90 11.40 5.81
C ASN A 211 -10.30 11.73 5.23
N GLN A 212 -10.37 11.98 3.93
CA GLN A 212 -11.59 12.39 3.21
C GLN A 212 -12.17 11.28 2.31
N CYS A 213 -11.69 10.05 2.47
CA CYS A 213 -12.16 8.92 1.67
C CYS A 213 -13.67 8.72 1.81
N SER A 214 -14.32 8.43 0.68
CA SER A 214 -15.71 7.97 0.67
C SER A 214 -15.87 6.64 1.42
N LEU A 215 -17.11 6.31 1.81
CA LEU A 215 -17.42 5.04 2.47
C LEU A 215 -16.97 3.85 1.61
N GLU A 216 -17.29 3.85 0.32
CA GLU A 216 -16.89 2.79 -0.63
C GLU A 216 -15.36 2.62 -0.66
N THR A 217 -14.62 3.73 -0.71
CA THR A 217 -13.16 3.71 -0.71
C THR A 217 -12.58 3.23 0.63
N CYS A 218 -13.22 3.54 1.76
CA CYS A 218 -12.87 2.97 3.07
C CYS A 218 -13.14 1.46 3.16
N GLU A 219 -14.16 0.96 2.46
CA GLU A 219 -14.44 -0.48 2.38
C GLU A 219 -13.31 -1.24 1.65
N PHE A 220 -12.85 -0.71 0.50
CA PHE A 220 -11.69 -1.27 -0.20
C PHE A 220 -10.44 -1.26 0.67
N TYR A 221 -10.23 -0.18 1.43
CA TYR A 221 -9.12 -0.09 2.37
C TYR A 221 -9.19 -1.19 3.44
N ALA A 222 -10.33 -1.32 4.13
CA ALA A 222 -10.51 -2.31 5.19
C ALA A 222 -10.29 -3.73 4.70
N GLU A 223 -10.85 -4.07 3.53
CA GLU A 223 -10.70 -5.37 2.90
C GLU A 223 -9.22 -5.68 2.59
N ASP A 224 -8.48 -4.71 2.04
CA ASP A 224 -7.06 -4.85 1.76
C ASP A 224 -6.21 -5.05 3.01
N VAL A 225 -6.46 -4.29 4.08
CA VAL A 225 -5.72 -4.43 5.34
C VAL A 225 -5.96 -5.80 5.96
N ILE A 226 -7.20 -6.32 5.90
CA ILE A 226 -7.52 -7.68 6.36
C ILE A 226 -6.75 -8.70 5.52
N ARG A 227 -6.79 -8.59 4.19
CA ARG A 227 -6.03 -9.48 3.30
C ARG A 227 -4.54 -9.44 3.60
N GLY A 228 -3.96 -8.26 3.80
CA GLY A 228 -2.54 -8.09 4.11
C GLY A 228 -2.15 -8.69 5.46
N LYS A 229 -2.92 -8.35 6.51
CA LYS A 229 -2.66 -8.79 7.89
C LYS A 229 -2.78 -10.30 8.05
N PHE A 230 -3.76 -10.90 7.36
CA PHE A 230 -4.07 -12.32 7.48
C PHE A 230 -3.68 -13.13 6.23
N HIS A 231 -2.80 -12.62 5.37
CA HIS A 231 -2.44 -13.23 4.08
C HIS A 231 -2.06 -14.71 4.13
N ALA A 232 -1.56 -15.21 5.27
CA ALA A 232 -1.27 -16.63 5.47
C ALA A 232 -2.52 -17.54 5.41
N TYR A 233 -3.71 -17.00 5.72
CA TYR A 233 -4.98 -17.71 5.64
C TYR A 233 -5.66 -17.56 4.27
N PHE A 234 -5.40 -16.46 3.56
CA PHE A 234 -6.01 -16.13 2.28
C PHE A 234 -5.20 -16.73 1.13
N SER A 235 -5.85 -17.45 0.23
CA SER A 235 -5.27 -17.64 -1.10
C SER A 235 -5.39 -16.34 -1.89
N ILE A 236 -4.35 -16.02 -2.65
CA ILE A 236 -4.30 -14.82 -3.51
C ILE A 236 -5.47 -14.77 -4.51
N GLU A 237 -6.00 -15.92 -4.96
CA GLU A 237 -7.04 -16.00 -6.01
C GLU A 237 -8.46 -16.31 -5.51
N ASP A 238 -8.63 -17.03 -4.37
CA ASP A 238 -9.92 -17.64 -3.97
C ASP A 238 -10.43 -17.24 -2.57
N SER A 239 -10.44 -15.96 -2.23
CA SER A 239 -10.85 -15.55 -0.86
C SER A 239 -11.68 -14.27 -0.75
N ASP A 240 -12.22 -13.77 -1.86
CA ASP A 240 -12.99 -12.52 -1.89
C ASP A 240 -14.20 -12.54 -0.96
N GLN A 241 -14.94 -13.66 -0.89
CA GLN A 241 -16.10 -13.76 0.01
C GLN A 241 -15.72 -13.72 1.49
N ILE A 242 -14.58 -14.32 1.86
CA ILE A 242 -14.12 -14.33 3.24
C ILE A 242 -13.59 -12.95 3.62
N ALA A 243 -12.88 -12.28 2.70
CA ALA A 243 -12.39 -10.92 2.89
C ALA A 243 -13.56 -9.95 3.08
N GLU A 244 -14.60 -10.08 2.25
CA GLU A 244 -15.84 -9.30 2.34
C GLU A 244 -16.54 -9.46 3.70
N ILE A 245 -16.70 -10.70 4.18
CA ILE A 245 -17.32 -10.97 5.49
C ILE A 245 -16.51 -10.38 6.64
N LEU A 246 -15.18 -10.53 6.59
CA LEU A 246 -14.32 -10.00 7.64
C LEU A 246 -14.26 -8.47 7.62
N LYS A 247 -14.30 -7.87 6.42
CA LYS A 247 -14.47 -6.43 6.22
C LYS A 247 -15.74 -5.97 6.92
N ASP A 248 -16.87 -6.59 6.63
CA ASP A 248 -18.16 -6.26 7.24
C ASP A 248 -18.13 -6.39 8.78
N ILE A 249 -17.48 -7.43 9.31
CA ILE A 249 -17.28 -7.59 10.77
C ILE A 249 -16.50 -6.40 11.35
N VAL A 250 -15.38 -6.00 10.73
CA VAL A 250 -14.57 -4.86 11.19
C VAL A 250 -15.38 -3.56 11.13
N LEU A 251 -16.12 -3.32 10.05
CA LEU A 251 -16.97 -2.14 9.91
C LEU A 251 -18.09 -2.10 10.96
N CYS A 252 -18.71 -3.25 11.26
CA CYS A 252 -19.65 -3.37 12.37
C CYS A 252 -18.99 -3.05 13.72
N MET A 253 -17.77 -3.53 13.97
CA MET A 253 -17.04 -3.20 15.20
C MET A 253 -16.76 -1.70 15.32
N VAL A 254 -16.40 -1.01 14.23
CA VAL A 254 -16.27 0.45 14.20
C VAL A 254 -17.56 1.14 14.63
N GLN A 255 -18.69 0.76 14.05
CA GLN A 255 -19.98 1.34 14.39
C GLN A 255 -20.38 1.11 15.86
N ILE A 256 -20.06 -0.06 16.41
CA ILE A 256 -20.39 -0.43 17.79
C ILE A 256 -19.51 0.32 18.80
N VAL A 257 -18.21 0.46 18.52
CA VAL A 257 -17.23 1.02 19.48
C VAL A 257 -17.18 2.53 19.42
N ILE A 258 -17.11 3.11 18.22
CA ILE A 258 -16.96 4.56 18.00
C ILE A 258 -18.33 5.25 17.91
N GLY A 259 -19.36 4.48 17.53
CA GLY A 259 -20.75 4.93 17.51
C GLY A 259 -21.24 5.25 16.10
N LYS A 260 -22.54 5.00 15.89
CA LYS A 260 -23.23 5.12 14.59
C LYS A 260 -23.19 6.52 13.95
N ASN A 261 -23.03 7.56 14.75
CA ASN A 261 -22.97 8.96 14.27
C ASN A 261 -21.57 9.36 13.82
N SER A 262 -20.56 8.50 14.04
CA SER A 262 -19.21 8.74 13.53
C SER A 262 -19.12 8.31 12.07
N LEU A 263 -18.52 9.17 11.23
CA LEU A 263 -18.31 8.87 9.83
C LEU A 263 -17.27 7.76 9.72
N MET A 264 -17.60 6.68 8.99
CA MET A 264 -16.63 5.64 8.64
C MET A 264 -15.44 6.29 7.93
N SER A 265 -14.24 6.04 8.43
CA SER A 265 -13.00 6.65 7.94
C SER A 265 -11.82 5.72 8.19
N ILE A 266 -10.73 5.90 7.45
CA ILE A 266 -9.49 5.12 7.66
C ILE A 266 -9.01 5.18 9.12
N PRO A 267 -8.96 6.34 9.81
CA PRO A 267 -8.61 6.40 11.23
C PRO A 267 -9.50 5.53 12.12
N SER A 268 -10.81 5.51 11.86
CA SER A 268 -11.75 4.71 12.65
C SER A 268 -11.51 3.21 12.48
N ILE A 269 -11.22 2.77 11.25
CA ILE A 269 -10.89 1.38 10.91
C ILE A 269 -9.58 0.97 11.58
N GLU A 270 -8.52 1.76 11.41
CA GLU A 270 -7.20 1.51 11.98
C GLU A 270 -7.22 1.46 13.51
N THR A 271 -7.95 2.38 14.15
CA THR A 271 -8.05 2.40 15.60
C THR A 271 -8.75 1.13 16.12
N VAL A 272 -9.81 0.66 15.46
CA VAL A 272 -10.46 -0.61 15.84
C VAL A 272 -9.56 -1.81 15.58
N LEU A 273 -8.87 -1.86 14.44
CA LEU A 273 -7.91 -2.91 14.12
C LEU A 273 -6.79 -3.00 15.15
N TYR A 274 -6.35 -1.86 15.69
CA TYR A 274 -5.32 -1.78 16.72
C TYR A 274 -5.81 -2.27 18.08
N TYR A 275 -6.90 -1.71 18.62
CA TYR A 275 -7.37 -2.09 19.96
C TYR A 275 -8.01 -3.48 20.02
N PHE A 276 -8.63 -3.94 18.94
CA PHE A 276 -9.39 -5.19 18.91
C PHE A 276 -8.75 -6.27 18.04
N GLU A 277 -7.44 -6.16 17.75
CA GLU A 277 -6.70 -7.14 16.96
C GLU A 277 -6.95 -8.59 17.39
N ASN A 278 -6.92 -8.85 18.70
CA ASN A 278 -7.14 -10.18 19.24
C ASN A 278 -8.56 -10.70 18.93
N VAL A 279 -9.57 -9.85 19.05
CA VAL A 279 -10.98 -10.20 18.77
C VAL A 279 -11.17 -10.46 17.28
N ILE A 280 -10.63 -9.57 16.45
CA ILE A 280 -10.68 -9.70 14.98
C ILE A 280 -9.98 -11.00 14.55
N THR A 281 -8.82 -11.32 15.12
CA THR A 281 -8.12 -12.57 14.85
C THR A 281 -8.97 -13.81 15.19
N LYS A 282 -9.76 -13.76 16.26
CA LYS A 282 -10.70 -14.84 16.59
C LYS A 282 -11.83 -14.96 15.55
N TYR A 283 -12.38 -13.85 15.08
CA TYR A 283 -13.36 -13.88 13.99
C TYR A 283 -12.77 -14.42 12.70
N VAL A 284 -11.55 -14.02 12.34
CA VAL A 284 -10.82 -14.59 11.19
C VAL A 284 -10.72 -16.10 11.32
N GLN A 285 -10.19 -16.59 12.45
CA GLN A 285 -10.07 -18.03 12.71
C GLN A 285 -11.43 -18.74 12.59
N LEU A 286 -12.49 -18.15 13.13
CA LEU A 286 -13.84 -18.70 13.09
C LEU A 286 -14.39 -18.78 11.65
N VAL A 287 -14.30 -17.70 10.88
CA VAL A 287 -14.78 -17.66 9.49
C VAL A 287 -14.01 -18.66 8.63
N PHE A 288 -12.70 -18.80 8.84
CA PHE A 288 -11.89 -19.79 8.12
C PHE A 288 -12.22 -21.24 8.51
N LEU A 289 -12.59 -21.50 9.77
CA LEU A 289 -13.09 -22.81 10.19
C LEU A 289 -14.38 -23.19 9.46
N PHE A 290 -15.26 -22.22 9.22
CA PHE A 290 -16.55 -22.42 8.55
C PHE A 290 -16.55 -22.20 7.04
N LYS A 291 -15.38 -21.98 6.42
CA LYS A 291 -15.30 -21.61 4.99
C LYS A 291 -15.96 -22.60 4.01
N ASN A 292 -16.04 -23.87 4.39
CA ASN A 292 -16.64 -24.93 3.58
C ASN A 292 -18.10 -25.24 3.99
N GLU A 293 -18.61 -24.58 5.02
CA GLU A 293 -19.98 -24.78 5.50
C GLU A 293 -20.95 -23.88 4.75
N ALA A 294 -21.64 -24.45 3.77
CA ALA A 294 -22.57 -23.75 2.89
C ALA A 294 -23.74 -23.06 3.61
N VAL A 295 -24.02 -23.42 4.88
CA VAL A 295 -25.11 -22.84 5.68
C VAL A 295 -24.64 -21.66 6.52
N VAL A 296 -23.44 -21.74 7.12
CA VAL A 296 -22.96 -20.76 8.11
C VAL A 296 -22.57 -19.43 7.46
N ILE A 297 -21.91 -19.47 6.30
CA ILE A 297 -21.47 -18.25 5.60
C ILE A 297 -22.65 -17.35 5.19
N PRO A 298 -23.74 -17.86 4.57
CA PRO A 298 -24.94 -17.07 4.33
C PRO A 298 -25.61 -16.53 5.59
N GLU A 299 -25.61 -17.28 6.69
CA GLU A 299 -26.18 -16.83 7.97
C GLU A 299 -25.38 -15.70 8.62
N ILE A 300 -24.04 -15.77 8.55
CA ILE A 300 -23.17 -14.67 8.99
C ILE A 300 -23.49 -13.41 8.17
N ARG A 301 -23.53 -13.53 6.83
CA ARG A 301 -23.86 -12.41 5.95
C ARG A 301 -25.24 -11.83 6.26
N LYS A 302 -26.25 -12.68 6.44
CA LYS A 302 -27.60 -12.25 6.83
C LYS A 302 -27.60 -11.50 8.17
N THR A 303 -26.85 -11.98 9.15
CA THR A 303 -26.71 -11.33 10.46
C THR A 303 -26.05 -9.96 10.34
N LEU A 304 -24.96 -9.86 9.57
CA LEU A 304 -24.26 -8.60 9.32
C LEU A 304 -25.14 -7.60 8.55
N SER A 305 -25.92 -8.06 7.56
CA SER A 305 -26.90 -7.22 6.85
C SER A 305 -28.05 -6.75 7.77
N ASN A 306 -28.44 -7.58 8.73
CA ASN A 306 -29.48 -7.29 9.71
C ASN A 306 -28.95 -6.56 10.96
N CYS A 307 -27.66 -6.26 11.04
CA CYS A 307 -27.09 -5.39 12.06
C CYS A 307 -27.57 -3.95 11.81
N GLU A 308 -28.86 -3.72 11.98
CA GLU A 308 -29.43 -2.41 12.25
C GLU A 308 -28.98 -1.97 13.65
N SER A 309 -27.71 -1.59 13.77
CA SER A 309 -27.25 -0.36 14.42
C SER A 309 -28.12 0.21 15.56
N THR A 310 -28.36 -0.61 16.60
CA THR A 310 -29.17 -0.27 17.80
C THR A 310 -28.64 -0.85 19.12
N MET A 311 -27.45 -1.48 19.15
CA MET A 311 -26.84 -1.89 20.41
C MET A 311 -25.50 -1.21 20.63
N PRO A 312 -25.46 -0.08 21.36
CA PRO A 312 -24.25 0.36 22.04
C PRO A 312 -23.74 -0.77 22.92
N LEU A 313 -22.42 -0.97 22.96
CA LEU A 313 -21.77 -2.01 23.78
C LEU A 313 -22.20 -1.97 25.26
N GLU A 314 -22.69 -0.82 25.73
CA GLU A 314 -23.27 -0.60 27.07
C GLU A 314 -24.45 -1.52 27.42
N ARG A 315 -25.13 -2.10 26.42
CA ARG A 315 -26.19 -3.11 26.63
C ARG A 315 -25.68 -4.55 26.71
N LEU A 316 -24.43 -4.82 26.33
CA LEU A 316 -23.81 -6.15 26.38
C LEU A 316 -23.10 -6.42 27.71
N THR A 317 -22.98 -5.42 28.59
CA THR A 317 -22.37 -5.52 29.92
C THR A 317 -23.39 -5.62 31.06
N MET A 318 -24.64 -6.03 30.78
CA MET A 318 -25.61 -6.44 31.81
C MET A 318 -25.59 -7.94 32.02
#